data_AF-A0A3L7RX25-F1
#
_entry.id   AF-A0A3L7RX25-F1
#
_cell.length_a   1.000
_cell.length_b   1.000
_cell.length_c   1.000
_cell.angle_alpha   90.00
_cell.angle_beta   90.00
_cell.angle_gamma   90.00
#
_symmetry.space_group_name_H-M   'P 1'
#
loop_
_entity.id
_entity.type
_entity.pdbx_description
1 polymer ?
#
loop_
_entity_poly.entity_id
_entity_poly.type
_entity_poly.pdbx_seq_one_letter_code
_entity_poly.pdbx_strand_id
1 'polypeptide(L)'
;MTVYAYRRDGHNDAIHLTGENLPAGIVCRPTVIGPGQVSAKLVLTAAPDAAEQLSPIRIVGKSGAAEAQLARDAKVATLVHDAVNGLPRTARLSESLVAGVMKDEQPFSIVVDPVTVDFGQDQQLLIPIKLVKRGGFDAKVDLSFYGIPGEVDAVPVAIEPGKDSVVARIYFKEKAPVSTNTILVQGTSAVPYRRNPWLAERAKVKVTEAETTVTARQATVTQNDVALKAAQQMVVTFTEQVKKIGEELAVYATQQQKLRDDFSKAVTEQKTSIEALAKVQAQLATVKTEAASTPDQFNAAIQAVKEAATAADESAKQLSILVNSAAELAKQVAATKEMEASKLKEKTTAEEDVVKRTKEVEVAQAALTAAQKEVETSTAAKTAADAALKAAEDATKPNPVNVRVISEPLVLTIHAGPAKLAAAIPDGAIKRGAAVPVKVTVTRKNNFAGVMKLSLVLPDGVAGLTADPVDVAADQAEGTLTITAAADAPLGDLANVVIRATGDFSGRAASTDVPVAVKIVE
;
A
#
# COMPACT_ATOMS: atom_id res chain seq x y z
N MET A 1 -9.25 3.98 -31.95
CA MET A 1 -9.79 2.79 -32.67
C MET A 1 -9.52 2.90 -34.18
N THR A 2 -9.54 1.81 -34.94
CA THR A 2 -9.45 1.86 -36.42
C THR A 2 -10.85 1.65 -37.01
N VAL A 3 -11.23 2.48 -37.98
CA VAL A 3 -12.46 2.30 -38.77
C VAL A 3 -12.06 1.93 -40.19
N TYR A 4 -12.69 0.90 -40.74
CA TYR A 4 -12.45 0.41 -42.11
C TYR A 4 -13.62 0.78 -43.02
N ALA A 5 -13.32 1.19 -44.24
CA ALA A 5 -14.28 1.49 -45.30
C ALA A 5 -14.14 0.48 -46.44
N TYR A 6 -15.22 -0.26 -46.69
CA TYR A 6 -15.35 -1.11 -47.88
C TYR A 6 -15.94 -0.26 -49.01
N ARG A 7 -15.07 0.29 -49.86
CA ARG A 7 -15.47 1.05 -51.04
C ARG A 7 -15.94 0.09 -52.13
N ARG A 8 -17.16 0.30 -52.65
CA ARG A 8 -17.78 -0.49 -53.73
C ARG A 8 -18.25 0.45 -54.83
N ASP A 9 -18.51 -0.11 -56.01
CA ASP A 9 -19.15 0.60 -57.14
C ASP A 9 -18.42 1.89 -57.55
N GLY A 10 -17.09 1.90 -57.41
CA GLY A 10 -16.25 3.05 -57.76
C GLY A 10 -16.28 4.21 -56.77
N HIS A 11 -16.88 4.06 -55.58
CA HIS A 11 -16.98 5.14 -54.60
C HIS A 11 -15.62 5.61 -54.07
N ASN A 12 -15.18 6.79 -54.51
CA ASN A 12 -13.86 7.33 -54.20
C ASN A 12 -13.87 8.56 -53.28
N ASP A 13 -15.04 9.08 -52.89
CA ASP A 13 -15.13 10.32 -52.11
C ASP A 13 -14.59 10.17 -50.67
N ALA A 14 -14.26 11.30 -50.04
CA ALA A 14 -13.86 11.34 -48.65
C ALA A 14 -15.02 10.92 -47.71
N ILE A 15 -14.74 10.09 -46.71
CA ILE A 15 -15.74 9.64 -45.73
C ILE A 15 -15.44 10.30 -44.38
N HIS A 16 -16.32 11.20 -43.95
CA HIS A 16 -16.26 11.87 -42.66
C HIS A 16 -16.83 10.98 -41.57
N LEU A 17 -16.02 10.69 -40.55
CA LEU A 17 -16.37 9.87 -39.40
C LEU A 17 -16.72 10.75 -38.22
N THR A 18 -17.86 10.45 -37.58
CA THR A 18 -18.33 11.11 -36.36
C THR A 18 -18.75 10.07 -35.31
N GLY A 19 -18.47 10.36 -34.04
CA GLY A 19 -19.03 9.61 -32.92
C GLY A 19 -20.37 10.20 -32.49
N GLU A 20 -21.40 9.36 -32.39
CA GLU A 20 -22.73 9.72 -31.90
C GLU A 20 -23.05 8.97 -30.61
N ASN A 21 -24.01 9.50 -29.84
CA ASN A 21 -24.36 9.01 -28.50
C ASN A 21 -23.17 8.99 -27.53
N LEU A 22 -22.27 9.96 -27.63
CA LEU A 22 -21.11 10.03 -26.75
C LEU A 22 -21.55 10.34 -25.31
N PRO A 23 -21.03 9.61 -24.31
CA PRO A 23 -21.33 9.88 -22.91
C PRO A 23 -20.76 11.23 -22.46
N ALA A 24 -21.34 11.82 -21.41
CA ALA A 24 -20.91 13.13 -20.91
C ALA A 24 -19.42 13.11 -20.55
N GLY A 25 -18.66 14.09 -21.04
CA GLY A 25 -17.21 14.17 -20.83
C GLY A 25 -16.37 13.34 -21.82
N ILE A 26 -16.97 12.59 -22.75
CA ILE A 26 -16.24 11.97 -23.87
C ILE A 26 -16.46 12.80 -25.14
N VAL A 27 -15.38 13.15 -25.82
CA VAL A 27 -15.40 13.81 -27.13
C VAL A 27 -14.78 12.92 -28.20
N CYS A 28 -15.28 13.05 -29.42
CA CYS A 28 -14.74 12.40 -30.61
C CYS A 28 -14.58 13.46 -31.69
N ARG A 29 -13.37 13.97 -31.91
CA ARG A 29 -13.14 14.93 -32.99
C ARG A 29 -13.38 14.26 -34.35
N PRO A 30 -13.94 14.97 -35.34
CA PRO A 30 -14.13 14.44 -36.67
C PRO A 30 -12.82 13.90 -37.26
N THR A 31 -12.92 12.80 -37.99
CA THR A 31 -11.82 12.16 -38.70
C THR A 31 -12.28 11.86 -40.11
N VAL A 32 -11.37 11.86 -41.09
CA VAL A 32 -11.71 11.59 -42.49
C VAL A 32 -10.93 10.37 -42.98
N ILE A 33 -11.64 9.41 -43.57
CA ILE A 33 -11.03 8.42 -44.46
C ILE A 33 -10.92 9.10 -45.82
N GLY A 34 -9.71 9.47 -46.20
CA GLY A 34 -9.47 10.20 -47.44
C GLY A 34 -9.90 9.46 -48.70
N PRO A 35 -10.02 10.16 -49.84
CA PRO A 35 -10.32 9.54 -51.12
C PRO A 35 -9.40 8.35 -51.43
N GLY A 36 -9.97 7.23 -51.86
CA GLY A 36 -9.24 5.98 -52.13
C GLY A 36 -8.68 5.24 -50.91
N GLN A 37 -8.64 5.86 -49.73
CA GLN A 37 -8.19 5.22 -48.50
C GLN A 37 -9.27 4.27 -47.96
N VAL A 38 -8.85 3.16 -47.34
CA VAL A 38 -9.74 2.12 -46.81
C VAL A 38 -9.84 2.10 -45.29
N SER A 39 -9.10 2.97 -44.59
CA SER A 39 -9.19 3.07 -43.14
C SER A 39 -8.71 4.41 -42.60
N ALA A 40 -9.19 4.78 -41.42
CA ALA A 40 -8.64 5.86 -40.61
C ALA A 40 -8.68 5.48 -39.13
N LYS A 41 -7.89 6.20 -38.32
CA LYS A 41 -7.88 6.05 -36.86
C LYS A 41 -8.78 7.12 -36.25
N LEU A 42 -9.81 6.68 -35.54
CA LEU A 42 -10.71 7.55 -34.77
C LEU A 42 -10.27 7.56 -33.30
N VAL A 43 -10.23 8.74 -32.68
CA VAL A 43 -9.79 8.93 -31.30
C VAL A 43 -10.95 9.43 -30.45
N LEU A 44 -11.16 8.78 -29.31
CA LEU A 44 -12.04 9.25 -28.25
C LEU A 44 -11.19 9.83 -27.14
N THR A 45 -11.54 11.00 -26.66
CA THR A 45 -10.84 11.69 -25.59
C THR A 45 -11.82 11.88 -24.43
N ALA A 46 -11.42 11.44 -23.24
CA ALA A 46 -12.16 11.74 -22.00
C ALA A 46 -11.64 13.07 -21.42
N ALA A 47 -12.55 13.93 -20.99
CA ALA A 47 -12.23 15.12 -20.23
C ALA A 47 -11.57 14.72 -18.89
N PRO A 48 -10.69 15.58 -18.33
CA PRO A 48 -10.01 15.30 -17.06
C PRO A 48 -10.96 14.97 -15.89
N ASP A 49 -12.18 15.49 -15.94
CA ASP A 49 -13.24 15.40 -14.93
C ASP A 49 -14.40 14.49 -15.37
N ALA A 50 -14.24 13.70 -16.44
CA ALA A 50 -15.27 12.77 -16.90
C ALA A 50 -15.57 11.72 -15.81
N ALA A 51 -16.85 11.56 -15.47
CA ALA A 51 -17.30 10.58 -14.49
C ALA A 51 -17.10 9.14 -14.99
N GLU A 52 -16.87 8.21 -14.06
CA GLU A 52 -16.84 6.78 -14.36
C GLU A 52 -18.19 6.34 -14.93
N GLN A 53 -18.15 5.75 -16.12
CA GLN A 53 -19.36 5.36 -16.83
C GLN A 53 -19.01 4.32 -17.90
N LEU A 54 -20.04 3.59 -18.33
CA LEU A 54 -19.96 2.64 -19.43
C LEU A 54 -21.21 2.82 -20.28
N SER A 55 -21.05 3.08 -21.57
CA SER A 55 -22.19 3.46 -22.42
C SER A 55 -21.98 3.08 -23.88
N PRO A 56 -23.03 2.61 -24.58
CA PRO A 56 -22.95 2.29 -26.00
C PRO A 56 -22.81 3.57 -26.83
N ILE A 57 -21.95 3.52 -27.84
CA ILE A 57 -21.72 4.61 -28.80
C ILE A 57 -21.90 4.12 -30.23
N ARG A 58 -22.16 5.04 -31.16
CA ARG A 58 -22.20 4.76 -32.60
C ARG A 58 -21.15 5.54 -33.34
N ILE A 59 -20.57 4.94 -34.38
CA ILE A 59 -19.70 5.64 -35.31
C ILE A 59 -20.43 5.71 -36.65
N VAL A 60 -20.58 6.91 -37.18
CA VAL A 60 -21.27 7.16 -38.46
C VAL A 60 -20.26 7.70 -39.46
N GLY A 61 -20.23 7.10 -40.66
CA GLY A 61 -19.48 7.59 -41.80
C GLY A 61 -20.42 8.29 -42.79
N LYS A 62 -20.09 9.53 -43.18
CA LYS A 62 -20.84 10.33 -44.15
C LYS A 62 -19.96 10.67 -45.36
N SER A 63 -20.46 10.49 -46.57
CA SER A 63 -19.70 10.69 -47.81
C SER A 63 -20.58 11.28 -48.92
N GLY A 64 -19.98 11.97 -49.89
CA GLY A 64 -20.66 12.62 -51.00
C GLY A 64 -21.11 14.06 -50.72
N ALA A 65 -21.72 14.70 -51.72
CA ALA A 65 -22.21 16.08 -51.64
C ALA A 65 -23.34 16.23 -50.59
N ALA A 66 -23.48 17.42 -50.01
CA ALA A 66 -24.46 17.69 -48.96
C ALA A 66 -25.91 17.31 -49.34
N GLU A 67 -26.28 17.51 -50.62
CA GLU A 67 -27.63 17.24 -51.14
C GLU A 67 -27.91 15.74 -51.38
N ALA A 68 -26.88 14.90 -51.45
CA ALA A 68 -26.98 13.46 -51.74
C ALA A 68 -26.08 12.63 -50.78
N GLN A 69 -25.91 13.11 -49.55
CA GLN A 69 -24.95 12.55 -48.60
C GLN A 69 -25.32 11.12 -48.20
N LEU A 70 -24.41 10.18 -48.48
CA LEU A 70 -24.53 8.80 -48.03
C LEU A 70 -24.06 8.70 -46.58
N ALA A 71 -24.94 8.29 -45.67
CA ALA A 71 -24.61 7.99 -44.28
C ALA A 71 -24.66 6.48 -44.01
N ARG A 72 -23.66 5.95 -43.28
CA ARG A 72 -23.58 4.54 -42.88
C ARG A 72 -23.09 4.39 -41.45
N ASP A 73 -23.75 3.55 -40.68
CA ASP A 73 -23.26 3.12 -39.37
C ASP A 73 -22.10 2.13 -39.53
N ALA A 74 -21.03 2.34 -38.77
CA ALA A 74 -19.93 1.41 -38.70
C ALA A 74 -20.36 0.14 -37.94
N LYS A 75 -20.13 -1.02 -38.54
CA LYS A 75 -20.34 -2.31 -37.87
C LYS A 75 -19.14 -2.64 -36.99
N VAL A 76 -19.42 -3.13 -35.79
CA VAL A 76 -18.40 -3.45 -34.79
C VAL A 76 -17.94 -4.88 -35.00
N ALA A 77 -16.63 -5.08 -35.07
CA ALA A 77 -16.01 -6.39 -35.09
C ALA A 77 -15.06 -6.54 -33.91
N THR A 78 -15.07 -7.72 -33.29
CA THR A 78 -14.11 -8.09 -32.24
C THR A 78 -13.36 -9.35 -32.65
N LEU A 79 -12.12 -9.46 -32.21
CA LEU A 79 -11.34 -10.69 -32.33
C LEU A 79 -11.89 -11.72 -31.34
N VAL A 80 -11.98 -12.97 -31.78
CA VAL A 80 -12.22 -14.13 -30.94
C VAL A 80 -10.87 -14.73 -30.61
N HIS A 81 -10.54 -14.80 -29.32
CA HIS A 81 -9.33 -15.44 -28.85
C HIS A 81 -9.65 -16.90 -28.53
N ASP A 82 -9.03 -17.82 -29.26
CA ASP A 82 -9.01 -19.25 -28.91
C ASP A 82 -7.96 -19.48 -27.80
N ALA A 83 -8.20 -20.48 -26.96
CA ALA A 83 -7.26 -20.88 -25.90
C ALA A 83 -5.98 -21.51 -26.47
N VAL A 84 -6.03 -22.04 -27.71
CA VAL A 84 -4.88 -22.65 -28.37
C VAL A 84 -4.08 -21.59 -29.13
N ASN A 85 -2.85 -21.33 -28.67
CA ASN A 85 -1.90 -20.45 -29.36
C ASN A 85 -1.52 -21.00 -30.74
N GLY A 86 -1.46 -20.11 -31.75
CA GLY A 86 -0.96 -20.43 -33.10
C GLY A 86 -2.04 -20.69 -34.15
N LEU A 87 -3.33 -20.77 -33.75
CA LEU A 87 -4.43 -20.80 -34.71
C LEU A 87 -4.74 -19.40 -35.27
N PRO A 88 -5.22 -19.30 -36.53
CA PRO A 88 -5.69 -18.03 -37.08
C PRO A 88 -6.78 -17.43 -36.20
N ARG A 89 -6.61 -16.16 -35.81
CA ARG A 89 -7.65 -15.44 -35.06
C ARG A 89 -8.84 -15.19 -35.98
N THR A 90 -10.02 -15.62 -35.55
CA THR A 90 -11.27 -15.28 -36.25
C THR A 90 -11.84 -13.98 -35.68
N ALA A 91 -12.54 -13.23 -36.52
CA ALA A 91 -13.28 -12.06 -36.10
C ALA A 91 -14.79 -12.37 -36.12
N ARG A 92 -15.52 -11.81 -35.15
CA ARG A 92 -16.99 -11.83 -35.14
C ARG A 92 -17.54 -10.42 -35.12
N LEU A 93 -18.72 -10.23 -35.69
CA LEU A 93 -19.47 -9.00 -35.50
C LEU A 93 -20.03 -8.95 -34.07
N SER A 94 -20.04 -7.76 -33.48
CA SER A 94 -20.65 -7.45 -32.18
C SER A 94 -21.82 -6.49 -32.40
N GLU A 95 -22.84 -6.59 -31.56
CA GLU A 95 -24.06 -5.78 -31.67
C GLU A 95 -23.84 -4.32 -31.27
N SER A 96 -22.90 -4.04 -30.36
CA SER A 96 -22.62 -2.70 -29.86
C SER A 96 -21.13 -2.42 -29.70
N LEU A 97 -20.78 -1.14 -29.84
CA LEU A 97 -19.50 -0.56 -29.42
C LEU A 97 -19.76 0.19 -28.12
N VAL A 98 -18.96 -0.09 -27.10
CA VAL A 98 -19.12 0.52 -25.77
C VAL A 98 -17.88 1.36 -25.46
N ALA A 99 -18.09 2.60 -25.03
CA ALA A 99 -17.07 3.47 -24.48
C ALA A 99 -17.18 3.49 -22.95
N GLY A 100 -16.05 3.38 -22.26
CA GLY A 100 -15.99 3.41 -20.81
C GLY A 100 -14.97 4.43 -20.32
N VAL A 101 -15.29 5.10 -19.22
CA VAL A 101 -14.37 5.94 -18.44
C VAL A 101 -14.13 5.23 -17.12
N MET A 102 -12.87 5.08 -16.74
CA MET A 102 -12.44 4.52 -15.46
C MET A 102 -11.52 5.52 -14.77
N LYS A 103 -11.45 5.46 -13.44
CA LYS A 103 -10.51 6.25 -12.65
C LYS A 103 -9.08 5.76 -12.83
N ASP A 104 -8.48 6.16 -13.94
CA ASP A 104 -7.07 5.97 -14.26
C ASP A 104 -6.57 7.23 -14.96
N GLU A 105 -5.48 7.80 -14.43
CA GLU A 105 -4.96 9.06 -14.93
C GLU A 105 -3.80 8.81 -15.88
N GLN A 106 -3.98 9.23 -17.14
CA GLN A 106 -2.91 9.16 -18.12
C GLN A 106 -1.77 10.14 -17.75
N PRO A 107 -0.50 9.72 -17.75
CA PRO A 107 0.64 10.56 -17.32
C PRO A 107 0.80 11.86 -18.09
N PHE A 108 0.40 11.86 -19.37
CA PHE A 108 0.40 13.04 -20.22
C PHE A 108 -0.60 12.89 -21.37
N SER A 109 -1.03 14.01 -21.95
CA SER A 109 -1.82 14.06 -23.18
C SER A 109 -1.23 15.02 -24.20
N ILE A 110 -1.46 14.75 -25.49
CA ILE A 110 -0.94 15.56 -26.60
C ILE A 110 -2.09 16.34 -27.21
N VAL A 111 -1.93 17.66 -27.26
CA VAL A 111 -2.89 18.58 -27.85
C VAL A 111 -2.28 19.18 -29.11
N VAL A 112 -3.03 19.11 -30.20
CA VAL A 112 -2.66 19.67 -31.51
C VAL A 112 -3.70 20.72 -31.88
N ASP A 113 -3.22 21.88 -32.33
CA ASP A 113 -4.01 23.03 -32.73
C ASP A 113 -3.33 23.68 -33.95
N PRO A 114 -4.02 24.06 -35.04
CA PRO A 114 -5.46 23.92 -35.35
C PRO A 114 -6.00 22.49 -35.48
N VAL A 115 -7.33 22.33 -35.52
CA VAL A 115 -8.04 21.04 -35.71
C VAL A 115 -8.27 20.70 -37.19
N THR A 116 -8.44 21.72 -38.02
CA THR A 116 -8.64 21.59 -39.47
C THR A 116 -7.77 22.61 -40.18
N VAL A 117 -7.12 22.16 -41.25
CA VAL A 117 -6.13 22.95 -41.99
C VAL A 117 -6.26 22.75 -43.49
N ASP A 118 -6.26 23.84 -44.24
CA ASP A 118 -6.32 23.85 -45.70
C ASP A 118 -5.01 24.43 -46.27
N PHE A 119 -4.27 23.61 -47.00
CA PHE A 119 -2.93 23.93 -47.49
C PHE A 119 -2.78 23.62 -48.98
N GLY A 120 -1.93 24.38 -49.66
CA GLY A 120 -1.51 24.10 -51.03
C GLY A 120 -0.33 23.13 -51.10
N GLN A 121 -0.13 22.53 -52.27
CA GLN A 121 1.17 21.96 -52.65
C GLN A 121 2.27 23.03 -52.62
N ASP A 122 3.51 22.60 -52.37
CA ASP A 122 4.67 23.47 -52.15
C ASP A 122 4.42 24.48 -51.02
N GLN A 123 3.85 24.04 -49.91
CA GLN A 123 3.59 24.89 -48.73
C GLN A 123 4.12 24.23 -47.46
N GLN A 124 4.61 25.03 -46.50
CA GLN A 124 4.92 24.54 -45.16
C GLN A 124 3.80 24.84 -44.17
N LEU A 125 3.54 23.87 -43.29
CA LEU A 125 2.70 23.98 -42.12
C LEU A 125 3.56 23.81 -40.87
N LEU A 126 3.52 24.80 -39.98
CA LEU A 126 4.11 24.73 -38.65
C LEU A 126 2.98 24.47 -37.65
N ILE A 127 3.08 23.35 -36.94
CA ILE A 127 2.06 22.89 -35.99
C ILE A 127 2.63 23.02 -34.58
N PRO A 128 2.06 23.88 -33.71
CA PRO A 128 2.36 23.84 -32.30
C PRO A 128 1.74 22.59 -31.67
N ILE A 129 2.58 21.75 -31.10
CA ILE A 129 2.16 20.56 -30.35
C ILE A 129 2.38 20.86 -28.87
N LYS A 130 1.31 20.78 -28.07
CA LYS A 130 1.34 20.98 -26.62
C LYS A 130 1.26 19.65 -25.89
N LEU A 131 2.01 19.55 -24.80
CA LEU A 131 2.06 18.41 -23.90
C LEU A 131 1.47 18.81 -22.54
N VAL A 132 0.31 18.25 -22.22
CA VAL A 132 -0.30 18.42 -20.91
C VAL A 132 0.24 17.30 -20.01
N LYS A 133 1.11 17.66 -19.07
CA LYS A 133 1.77 16.73 -18.13
C LYS A 133 0.94 16.56 -16.87
N ARG A 134 0.91 15.36 -16.28
CA ARG A 134 0.18 15.03 -15.05
C ARG A 134 1.05 14.23 -14.08
N GLY A 135 0.66 14.21 -12.81
CA GLY A 135 1.35 13.40 -11.78
C GLY A 135 2.85 13.69 -11.64
N GLY A 136 3.30 14.91 -11.95
CA GLY A 136 4.70 15.30 -11.91
C GLY A 136 5.58 14.70 -13.02
N PHE A 137 4.98 14.17 -14.10
CA PHE A 137 5.71 13.67 -15.26
C PHE A 137 6.55 14.77 -15.92
N ASP A 138 7.83 14.51 -16.20
CA ASP A 138 8.74 15.45 -16.89
C ASP A 138 9.76 14.77 -17.81
N ALA A 139 9.52 13.52 -18.22
CA ALA A 139 10.44 12.83 -19.12
C ALA A 139 10.31 13.33 -20.57
N LYS A 140 11.34 13.05 -21.38
CA LYS A 140 11.34 13.31 -22.82
C LYS A 140 10.20 12.55 -23.52
N VAL A 141 9.44 13.23 -24.37
CA VAL A 141 8.39 12.62 -25.21
C VAL A 141 8.78 12.69 -26.68
N ASP A 142 9.04 11.54 -27.30
CA ASP A 142 9.30 11.43 -28.74
C ASP A 142 7.97 11.43 -29.51
N LEU A 143 7.82 12.33 -30.47
CA LEU A 143 6.62 12.54 -31.27
C LEU A 143 6.82 12.04 -32.70
N SER A 144 5.92 11.19 -33.17
CA SER A 144 5.89 10.66 -34.53
C SER A 144 4.54 10.90 -35.20
N PHE A 145 4.53 11.12 -36.51
CA PHE A 145 3.32 11.39 -37.27
C PHE A 145 2.79 10.12 -37.95
N TYR A 146 1.47 9.95 -37.91
CA TYR A 146 0.75 8.86 -38.56
C TYR A 146 -0.30 9.40 -39.53
N GLY A 147 -0.59 8.66 -40.59
CA GLY A 147 -1.55 9.07 -41.62
C GLY A 147 -1.01 10.14 -42.58
N ILE A 148 0.31 10.28 -42.67
CA ILE A 148 0.98 11.21 -43.60
C ILE A 148 0.75 10.73 -45.04
N PRO A 149 0.16 11.55 -45.93
CA PRO A 149 0.02 11.23 -47.35
C PRO A 149 1.38 11.10 -48.04
N GLY A 150 1.42 10.45 -49.21
CA GLY A 150 2.63 10.41 -50.04
C GLY A 150 3.09 11.82 -50.44
N GLU A 151 4.40 12.00 -50.67
CA GLU A 151 5.00 13.30 -51.04
C GLU A 151 4.79 14.42 -50.00
N VAL A 152 4.63 14.05 -48.73
CA VAL A 152 4.57 14.98 -47.59
C VAL A 152 5.69 14.63 -46.61
N ASP A 153 6.53 15.61 -46.27
CA ASP A 153 7.58 15.44 -45.28
C ASP A 153 7.06 15.87 -43.90
N ALA A 154 7.08 14.95 -42.93
CA ALA A 154 6.77 15.23 -41.53
C ALA A 154 7.83 14.56 -40.66
N VAL A 155 8.83 15.33 -40.23
CA VAL A 155 9.98 14.80 -39.48
C VAL A 155 9.58 14.61 -38.01
N PRO A 156 9.89 13.45 -37.39
CA PRO A 156 9.69 13.26 -35.96
C PRO A 156 10.40 14.34 -35.14
N VAL A 157 9.74 14.80 -34.08
CA VAL A 157 10.28 15.80 -33.14
C VAL A 157 10.17 15.27 -31.72
N ALA A 158 10.79 15.94 -30.75
CA ALA A 158 10.65 15.57 -29.35
C ALA A 158 10.35 16.79 -28.48
N ILE A 159 9.62 16.57 -27.40
CA ILE A 159 9.48 17.52 -26.30
C ILE A 159 10.44 17.07 -25.21
N GLU A 160 11.50 17.86 -25.01
CA GLU A 160 12.54 17.59 -24.01
C GLU A 160 12.03 17.83 -22.58
N PRO A 161 12.68 17.24 -21.55
CA PRO A 161 12.37 17.52 -20.16
C PRO A 161 12.31 19.03 -19.85
N GLY A 162 11.37 19.44 -19.00
CA GLY A 162 11.11 20.84 -18.67
C GLY A 162 10.38 21.65 -19.76
N LYS A 163 10.16 21.10 -20.96
CA LYS A 163 9.37 21.75 -22.03
C LYS A 163 7.96 21.20 -22.09
N ASP A 164 6.99 22.04 -22.46
CA ASP A 164 5.57 21.70 -22.57
C ASP A 164 5.06 21.77 -24.01
N SER A 165 5.91 22.16 -24.96
CA SER A 165 5.52 22.38 -26.33
C SER A 165 6.70 22.26 -27.29
N VAL A 166 6.40 21.92 -28.53
CA VAL A 166 7.34 21.94 -29.65
C VAL A 166 6.58 22.30 -30.92
N VAL A 167 7.25 22.99 -31.85
CA VAL A 167 6.71 23.25 -33.18
C VAL A 167 7.22 22.18 -34.13
N ALA A 168 6.30 21.45 -34.76
CA ALA A 168 6.62 20.49 -35.80
C ALA A 168 6.38 21.09 -37.18
N ARG A 169 7.27 20.77 -38.14
CA ARG A 169 7.11 21.17 -39.54
C ARG A 169 6.57 20.01 -40.37
N ILE A 170 5.51 20.30 -41.11
CA ILE A 170 5.01 19.46 -42.20
C ILE A 170 5.18 20.23 -43.50
N TYR A 171 5.78 19.61 -44.52
CA TYR A 171 5.99 20.21 -45.83
C TYR A 171 5.27 19.40 -46.91
N PHE A 172 4.37 20.05 -47.64
CA PHE A 172 3.63 19.45 -48.74
C PHE A 172 4.40 19.67 -50.04
N LYS A 173 4.98 18.62 -50.61
CA LYS A 173 5.74 18.76 -51.86
C LYS A 173 4.80 19.04 -53.04
N GLU A 174 5.38 19.53 -54.13
CA GLU A 174 4.73 19.74 -55.42
C GLU A 174 3.78 18.63 -55.87
N LYS A 175 4.11 17.37 -55.58
CA LYS A 175 3.34 16.18 -56.02
C LYS A 175 2.45 15.57 -54.94
N ALA A 176 2.30 16.24 -53.80
CA ALA A 176 1.39 15.79 -52.74
C ALA A 176 -0.03 15.59 -53.27
N PRO A 177 -0.69 14.44 -53.03
CA PRO A 177 -2.02 14.17 -53.56
C PRO A 177 -3.05 15.19 -53.06
N VAL A 178 -3.79 15.81 -53.98
CA VAL A 178 -4.92 16.68 -53.66
C VAL A 178 -6.01 15.84 -53.00
N SER A 179 -6.18 16.00 -51.69
CA SER A 179 -7.00 15.10 -50.88
C SER A 179 -7.22 15.67 -49.48
N THR A 180 -8.29 15.21 -48.82
CA THR A 180 -8.51 15.43 -47.39
C THR A 180 -8.10 14.18 -46.61
N ASN A 181 -7.20 14.32 -45.64
CA ASN A 181 -6.67 13.23 -44.83
C ASN A 181 -6.70 13.56 -43.35
N THR A 182 -6.50 12.56 -42.51
CA THR A 182 -6.31 12.73 -41.07
C THR A 182 -4.88 12.40 -40.67
N ILE A 183 -4.23 13.35 -40.00
CA ILE A 183 -2.92 13.18 -39.40
C ILE A 183 -3.09 13.02 -37.89
N LEU A 184 -2.31 12.12 -37.30
CA LEU A 184 -2.23 11.92 -35.85
C LEU A 184 -0.79 12.05 -35.38
N VAL A 185 -0.61 12.58 -34.17
CA VAL A 185 0.68 12.60 -33.48
C VAL A 185 0.67 11.52 -32.42
N GLN A 186 1.64 10.61 -32.46
CA GLN A 186 1.88 9.63 -31.41
C GLN A 186 3.09 10.07 -30.58
N GLY A 187 2.88 10.29 -29.29
CA GLY A 187 3.95 10.49 -28.32
C GLY A 187 4.31 9.19 -27.64
N THR A 188 5.61 8.95 -27.48
CA THR A 188 6.14 7.82 -26.74
C THR A 188 7.07 8.33 -25.64
N SER A 189 6.88 7.87 -24.41
CA SER A 189 7.79 8.14 -23.30
C SER A 189 7.81 6.98 -22.32
N ALA A 190 8.95 6.79 -21.67
CA ALA A 190 9.06 5.95 -20.48
C ALA A 190 8.36 6.65 -19.31
N VAL A 191 7.47 5.94 -18.63
CA VAL A 191 6.78 6.41 -17.42
C VAL A 191 7.11 5.44 -16.28
N PRO A 192 7.45 5.93 -15.07
CA PRO A 192 7.68 5.07 -13.91
C PRO A 192 6.35 4.48 -13.43
N TYR A 193 5.97 3.32 -13.99
CA TYR A 193 4.73 2.64 -13.64
C TYR A 193 4.93 1.73 -12.42
N ARG A 194 4.04 1.85 -11.43
CA ARG A 194 3.96 0.95 -10.28
C ARG A 194 2.76 0.04 -10.44
N ARG A 195 3.01 -1.27 -10.52
CA ARG A 195 1.93 -2.26 -10.52
C ARG A 195 1.39 -2.41 -9.09
N ASN A 196 0.08 -2.20 -8.90
CA ASN A 196 -0.61 -2.41 -7.61
C ASN A 196 0.05 -1.63 -6.46
N PRO A 197 0.05 -0.27 -6.51
CA PRO A 197 0.80 0.54 -5.55
C PRO A 197 0.40 0.25 -4.09
N TRP A 198 -0.85 -0.11 -3.82
CA TRP A 198 -1.40 -0.38 -2.48
C TRP A 198 -1.00 -1.74 -1.87
N LEU A 199 -0.18 -2.55 -2.55
CA LEU A 199 0.27 -3.84 -2.02
C LEU A 199 1.22 -3.67 -0.82
N ALA A 200 2.15 -2.71 -0.91
CA ALA A 200 3.12 -2.44 0.15
C ALA A 200 2.43 -1.86 1.40
N GLU A 201 1.50 -0.91 1.24
CA GLU A 201 0.74 -0.38 2.38
C GLU A 201 -0.05 -1.47 3.10
N ARG A 202 -0.72 -2.38 2.38
CA ARG A 202 -1.46 -3.49 3.01
C ARG A 202 -0.54 -4.47 3.72
N ALA A 203 0.63 -4.77 3.16
CA ALA A 203 1.61 -5.64 3.81
C ALA A 203 2.17 -4.98 5.09
N LYS A 204 2.37 -3.65 5.08
CA LYS A 204 2.81 -2.88 6.24
C LYS A 204 1.80 -2.95 7.39
N VAL A 205 0.50 -2.87 7.10
CA VAL A 205 -0.55 -3.05 8.11
C VAL A 205 -0.44 -4.43 8.79
N LYS A 206 -0.21 -5.50 8.01
CA LYS A 206 -0.02 -6.85 8.57
C LYS A 206 1.20 -6.98 9.47
N VAL A 207 2.30 -6.29 9.14
CA VAL A 207 3.48 -6.23 10.01
C VAL A 207 3.13 -5.61 11.36
N THR A 208 2.40 -4.48 11.34
CA THR A 208 1.94 -3.81 12.57
C THR A 208 1.00 -4.70 13.39
N GLU A 209 0.04 -5.38 12.75
CA GLU A 209 -0.85 -6.34 13.42
C GLU A 209 -0.07 -7.51 14.06
N ALA A 210 0.92 -8.05 13.35
CA ALA A 210 1.77 -9.12 13.89
C ALA A 210 2.64 -8.64 15.06
N GLU A 211 3.20 -7.42 14.97
CA GLU A 211 4.00 -6.81 16.04
C GLU A 211 3.19 -6.56 17.32
N THR A 212 1.96 -6.04 17.17
CA THR A 212 1.04 -5.87 18.32
C THR A 212 0.71 -7.21 18.97
N THR A 213 0.50 -8.26 18.17
CA THR A 213 0.26 -9.63 18.67
C THR A 213 1.46 -10.17 19.45
N VAL A 214 2.68 -10.05 18.91
CA VAL A 214 3.92 -10.45 19.61
C VAL A 214 4.04 -9.72 20.94
N THR A 215 3.81 -8.40 20.96
CA THR A 215 3.87 -7.59 22.18
C THR A 215 2.86 -8.05 23.23
N ALA A 216 1.62 -8.33 22.83
CA ALA A 216 0.59 -8.84 23.73
C ALA A 216 0.94 -10.22 24.32
N ARG A 217 1.47 -11.14 23.49
CA ARG A 217 1.90 -12.47 23.94
C ARG A 217 3.12 -12.38 24.87
N GLN A 218 4.05 -11.47 24.61
CA GLN A 218 5.19 -11.24 25.49
C GLN A 218 4.75 -10.74 26.87
N ALA A 219 3.74 -9.87 26.93
CA ALA A 219 3.15 -9.43 28.18
C ALA A 219 2.51 -10.60 28.96
N THR A 220 1.86 -11.54 28.27
CA THR A 220 1.33 -12.78 28.90
C THR A 220 2.46 -13.65 29.48
N VAL A 221 3.60 -13.79 28.78
CA VAL A 221 4.77 -14.51 29.33
C VAL A 221 5.26 -13.86 30.61
N THR A 222 5.40 -12.52 30.64
CA THR A 222 5.80 -11.79 31.84
C THR A 222 4.81 -12.01 32.99
N GLN A 223 3.50 -11.98 32.71
CA GLN A 223 2.48 -12.24 33.72
C GLN A 223 2.55 -13.66 34.29
N ASN A 224 2.72 -14.66 33.42
CA ASN A 224 2.81 -16.07 33.84
C ASN A 224 4.10 -16.37 34.61
N ASP A 225 5.22 -15.73 34.27
CA ASP A 225 6.48 -15.84 35.01
C ASP A 225 6.36 -15.27 36.43
N VAL A 226 5.69 -14.12 36.58
CA VAL A 226 5.38 -13.54 37.90
C VAL A 226 4.47 -14.48 38.70
N ALA A 227 3.42 -15.05 38.09
CA ALA A 227 2.52 -15.98 38.74
C ALA A 227 3.24 -17.26 39.21
N LEU A 228 4.13 -17.81 38.39
CA LEU A 228 4.94 -18.97 38.73
C LEU A 228 5.85 -18.69 39.94
N LYS A 229 6.57 -17.55 39.93
CA LYS A 229 7.43 -17.15 41.05
C LYS A 229 6.64 -16.96 42.35
N ALA A 230 5.44 -16.35 42.27
CA ALA A 230 4.56 -16.19 43.42
C ALA A 230 4.09 -17.55 43.97
N ALA A 231 3.70 -18.49 43.11
CA ALA A 231 3.29 -19.83 43.51
C ALA A 231 4.45 -20.60 44.17
N GLN A 232 5.66 -20.53 43.59
CA GLN A 232 6.87 -21.14 44.15
C GLN A 232 7.20 -20.58 45.55
N GLN A 233 7.08 -19.26 45.73
CA GLN A 233 7.31 -18.61 47.01
C GLN A 233 6.29 -19.05 48.07
N MET A 234 5.03 -19.28 47.69
CA MET A 234 4.02 -19.83 48.61
C MET A 234 4.38 -21.25 49.06
N VAL A 235 4.84 -22.13 48.15
CA VAL A 235 5.28 -23.48 48.52
C VAL A 235 6.41 -23.42 49.56
N VAL A 236 7.42 -22.56 49.35
CA VAL A 236 8.51 -22.36 50.31
C VAL A 236 7.96 -21.92 51.67
N THR A 237 7.06 -20.93 51.69
CA THR A 237 6.48 -20.39 52.92
C THR A 237 5.72 -21.44 53.72
N PHE A 238 4.83 -22.20 53.08
CA PHE A 238 4.06 -23.25 53.77
C PHE A 238 4.95 -24.44 54.19
N THR A 239 5.99 -24.78 53.40
CA THR A 239 6.96 -25.81 53.80
C THR A 239 7.72 -25.40 55.06
N GLU A 240 8.12 -24.14 55.19
CA GLU A 240 8.73 -23.60 56.41
C GLU A 240 7.76 -23.61 57.60
N GLN A 241 6.47 -23.33 57.38
CA GLN A 241 5.44 -23.43 58.43
C GLN A 241 5.27 -24.86 58.93
N VAL A 242 5.18 -25.84 58.03
CA VAL A 242 5.11 -27.27 58.40
C VAL A 242 6.32 -27.68 59.24
N LYS A 243 7.52 -27.20 58.86
CA LYS A 243 8.75 -27.45 59.63
C LYS A 243 8.65 -26.88 61.06
N LYS A 244 8.24 -25.61 61.21
CA LYS A 244 8.09 -24.96 62.52
C LYS A 244 7.05 -25.66 63.41
N ILE A 245 5.89 -26.03 62.85
CA ILE A 245 4.86 -26.77 63.60
C ILE A 245 5.39 -28.16 64.01
N GLY A 246 6.19 -28.80 63.16
CA GLY A 246 6.87 -30.05 63.48
C GLY A 246 7.85 -29.93 64.66
N GLU A 247 8.62 -28.84 64.71
CA GLU A 247 9.51 -28.51 65.83
C GLU A 247 8.71 -28.26 67.13
N GLU A 248 7.59 -27.52 67.05
CA GLU A 248 6.69 -27.29 68.19
C GLU A 248 6.08 -28.60 68.74
N LEU A 249 5.63 -29.49 67.85
CA LEU A 249 5.11 -30.81 68.23
C LEU A 249 6.16 -31.67 68.97
N ALA A 250 7.43 -31.60 68.56
CA ALA A 250 8.52 -32.30 69.25
C ALA A 250 8.75 -31.76 70.68
N VAL A 251 8.54 -30.45 70.90
CA VAL A 251 8.57 -29.85 72.24
C VAL A 251 7.43 -30.39 73.09
N TYR A 252 6.20 -30.45 72.57
CA TYR A 252 5.05 -31.01 73.30
C TYR A 252 5.25 -32.50 73.65
N ALA A 253 5.81 -33.30 72.75
CA ALA A 253 6.15 -34.70 73.05
C ALA A 253 7.16 -34.82 74.21
N THR A 254 8.15 -33.93 74.24
CA THR A 254 9.15 -33.86 75.34
C THR A 254 8.51 -33.41 76.65
N GLN A 255 7.57 -32.46 76.61
CA GLN A 255 6.82 -32.02 77.79
C GLN A 255 5.95 -33.15 78.36
N GLN A 256 5.28 -33.94 77.51
CA GLN A 256 4.53 -35.11 77.97
C GLN A 256 5.42 -36.18 78.61
N GLN A 257 6.62 -36.42 78.05
CA GLN A 257 7.61 -37.31 78.64
C GLN A 257 7.97 -36.84 80.04
N LYS A 258 8.29 -35.54 80.19
CA LYS A 258 8.62 -34.93 81.48
C LYS A 258 7.47 -35.03 82.49
N LEU A 259 6.23 -34.76 82.09
CA LEU A 259 5.05 -34.90 82.97
C LEU A 259 4.85 -36.35 83.44
N ARG A 260 5.15 -37.35 82.60
CA ARG A 260 5.14 -38.77 82.99
C ARG A 260 6.24 -39.09 84.00
N ASP A 261 7.44 -38.56 83.77
CA ASP A 261 8.57 -38.73 84.67
C ASP A 261 8.31 -38.07 86.04
N ASP A 262 7.76 -36.84 86.04
CA ASP A 262 7.37 -36.10 87.25
C ASP A 262 6.27 -36.81 88.03
N PHE A 263 5.26 -37.40 87.36
CA PHE A 263 4.24 -38.24 88.00
C PHE A 263 4.85 -39.50 88.63
N SER A 264 5.70 -40.20 87.89
CA SER A 264 6.40 -41.39 88.40
C SER A 264 7.25 -41.06 89.62
N LYS A 265 7.93 -39.92 89.60
CA LYS A 265 8.72 -39.40 90.72
C LYS A 265 7.84 -39.08 91.94
N ALA A 266 6.73 -38.36 91.76
CA ALA A 266 5.80 -38.02 92.84
C ALA A 266 5.20 -39.28 93.51
N VAL A 267 4.88 -40.32 92.73
CA VAL A 267 4.41 -41.61 93.25
C VAL A 267 5.53 -42.34 94.01
N THR A 268 6.76 -42.31 93.49
CA THR A 268 7.91 -42.97 94.12
C THR A 268 8.31 -42.29 95.43
N GLU A 269 8.27 -40.96 95.52
CA GLU A 269 8.56 -40.19 96.74
C GLU A 269 7.58 -40.49 97.87
N GLN A 270 6.35 -40.92 97.56
CA GLN A 270 5.33 -41.29 98.55
C GLN A 270 5.24 -42.79 98.80
N LYS A 271 6.10 -43.61 98.19
CA LYS A 271 6.09 -45.07 98.29
C LYS A 271 6.21 -45.56 99.73
N THR A 272 7.07 -44.97 100.54
CA THR A 272 7.25 -45.31 101.96
C THR A 272 6.00 -44.96 102.78
N SER A 273 5.33 -43.86 102.48
CA SER A 273 4.06 -43.43 103.10
C SER A 273 2.90 -44.36 102.74
N ILE A 274 2.85 -44.85 101.49
CA ILE A 274 1.86 -45.82 101.01
C ILE A 274 2.08 -47.20 101.65
N GLU A 275 3.34 -47.64 101.74
CA GLU A 275 3.72 -48.87 102.44
C GLU A 275 3.43 -48.79 103.96
N ALA A 276 3.58 -47.60 104.57
CA ALA A 276 3.21 -47.36 105.96
C ALA A 276 1.69 -47.47 106.19
N LEU A 277 0.87 -46.95 105.28
CA LEU A 277 -0.60 -47.10 105.30
C LEU A 277 -1.02 -48.58 105.25
N ALA A 278 -0.39 -49.38 104.40
CA ALA A 278 -0.61 -50.82 104.33
C ALA A 278 -0.21 -51.54 105.63
N LYS A 279 0.86 -51.10 106.29
CA LYS A 279 1.27 -51.60 107.61
C LYS A 279 0.28 -51.21 108.72
N VAL A 280 -0.22 -49.98 108.73
CA VAL A 280 -1.27 -49.53 109.66
C VAL A 280 -2.54 -50.36 109.48
N GLN A 281 -2.92 -50.66 108.24
CA GLN A 281 -4.08 -51.50 107.92
C GLN A 281 -3.89 -52.96 108.39
N ALA A 282 -2.68 -53.51 108.23
CA ALA A 282 -2.31 -54.83 108.73
C ALA A 282 -2.24 -54.87 110.28
N GLN A 283 -1.81 -53.79 110.93
CA GLN A 283 -1.80 -53.66 112.40
C GLN A 283 -3.21 -53.52 112.99
N LEU A 284 -4.14 -52.86 112.31
CA LEU A 284 -5.54 -52.79 112.76
C LEU A 284 -6.23 -54.16 112.67
N ALA A 285 -5.87 -55.00 111.69
CA ALA A 285 -6.46 -56.31 111.49
C ALA A 285 -6.08 -57.35 112.57
N THR A 286 -5.03 -57.10 113.36
CA THR A 286 -4.59 -57.99 114.45
C THR A 286 -5.20 -57.65 115.80
N VAL A 287 -6.02 -56.59 115.89
CA VAL A 287 -6.77 -56.23 117.11
C VAL A 287 -7.93 -57.23 117.31
N LYS A 288 -7.74 -58.23 118.17
CA LYS A 288 -8.76 -59.24 118.50
C LYS A 288 -9.79 -58.71 119.51
N THR A 289 -11.07 -58.88 119.20
CA THR A 289 -12.22 -58.55 120.08
C THR A 289 -12.72 -59.78 120.84
N GLU A 290 -11.92 -60.37 121.72
CA GLU A 290 -12.34 -61.50 122.56
C GLU A 290 -12.70 -61.05 124.00
N ALA A 291 -13.79 -61.60 124.52
CA ALA A 291 -14.53 -61.14 125.70
C ALA A 291 -13.90 -61.49 127.09
N ALA A 292 -12.59 -61.71 127.16
CA ALA A 292 -11.88 -61.97 128.41
C ALA A 292 -10.46 -61.39 128.41
N SER A 293 -10.34 -60.08 128.18
CA SER A 293 -9.06 -59.34 128.21
C SER A 293 -8.81 -58.67 129.57
N THR A 294 -7.56 -58.68 130.05
CA THR A 294 -7.16 -57.99 131.28
C THR A 294 -7.03 -56.46 131.07
N PRO A 295 -7.13 -55.62 132.11
CA PRO A 295 -6.99 -54.17 131.99
C PRO A 295 -5.71 -53.70 131.27
N ASP A 296 -4.59 -54.42 131.43
CA ASP A 296 -3.32 -54.14 130.75
C ASP A 296 -3.36 -54.49 129.26
N GLN A 297 -4.05 -55.58 128.88
CA GLN A 297 -4.26 -55.94 127.47
C GLN A 297 -5.21 -54.98 126.77
N PHE A 298 -6.21 -54.46 127.50
CA PHE A 298 -7.14 -53.46 127.00
C PHE A 298 -6.45 -52.09 126.79
N ASN A 299 -5.61 -51.66 127.73
CA ASN A 299 -4.82 -50.43 127.58
C ASN A 299 -3.77 -50.52 126.46
N ALA A 300 -3.13 -51.68 126.28
CA ALA A 300 -2.22 -51.93 125.17
C ALA A 300 -2.95 -51.89 123.81
N ALA A 301 -4.18 -52.42 123.74
CA ALA A 301 -5.02 -52.31 122.55
C ALA A 301 -5.45 -50.87 122.26
N ILE A 302 -5.83 -50.09 123.28
CA ILE A 302 -6.14 -48.65 123.13
C ILE A 302 -4.92 -47.86 122.65
N GLN A 303 -3.74 -48.15 123.20
CA GLN A 303 -2.51 -47.48 122.80
C GLN A 303 -2.09 -47.84 121.38
N ALA A 304 -2.19 -49.11 120.98
CA ALA A 304 -1.97 -49.55 119.61
C ALA A 304 -2.95 -48.90 118.62
N VAL A 305 -4.24 -48.76 118.99
CA VAL A 305 -5.24 -48.05 118.19
C VAL A 305 -4.91 -46.56 118.08
N LYS A 306 -4.39 -45.94 119.15
CA LYS A 306 -4.02 -44.52 119.15
C LYS A 306 -2.77 -44.23 118.31
N GLU A 307 -1.75 -45.08 118.40
CA GLU A 307 -0.54 -45.01 117.57
C GLU A 307 -0.85 -45.29 116.08
N ALA A 308 -1.72 -46.27 115.81
CA ALA A 308 -2.23 -46.53 114.47
C ALA A 308 -3.07 -45.36 113.92
N ALA A 309 -3.87 -44.68 114.76
CA ALA A 309 -4.63 -43.50 114.36
C ALA A 309 -3.73 -42.30 114.03
N THR A 310 -2.67 -42.05 114.80
CA THR A 310 -1.70 -40.98 114.48
C THR A 310 -0.91 -41.26 113.21
N ALA A 311 -0.50 -42.52 112.98
CA ALA A 311 0.18 -42.93 111.75
C ALA A 311 -0.77 -42.86 110.54
N ALA A 312 -2.05 -43.22 110.71
CA ALA A 312 -3.07 -43.07 109.69
C ALA A 312 -3.29 -41.59 109.30
N ASP A 313 -3.33 -40.68 110.28
CA ASP A 313 -3.48 -39.23 110.04
C ASP A 313 -2.28 -38.63 109.30
N GLU A 314 -1.06 -39.02 109.63
CA GLU A 314 0.14 -38.58 108.90
C GLU A 314 0.17 -39.12 107.47
N SER A 315 -0.16 -40.40 107.28
CA SER A 315 -0.30 -41.00 105.96
C SER A 315 -1.44 -40.37 105.15
N ALA A 316 -2.57 -40.01 105.78
CA ALA A 316 -3.69 -39.34 105.11
C ALA A 316 -3.31 -37.92 104.64
N LYS A 317 -2.52 -37.17 105.43
CA LYS A 317 -1.96 -35.87 105.01
C LYS A 317 -1.03 -36.03 103.81
N GLN A 318 -0.13 -37.01 103.83
CA GLN A 318 0.76 -37.29 102.69
C GLN A 318 -0.01 -37.76 101.44
N LEU A 319 -1.04 -38.59 101.62
CA LEU A 319 -1.92 -39.01 100.53
C LEU A 319 -2.71 -37.83 99.95
N SER A 320 -3.15 -36.88 100.77
CA SER A 320 -3.82 -35.66 100.30
C SER A 320 -2.88 -34.77 99.46
N ILE A 321 -1.60 -34.69 99.82
CA ILE A 321 -0.57 -33.99 99.03
C ILE A 321 -0.38 -34.67 97.68
N LEU A 322 -0.30 -36.01 97.66
CA LEU A 322 -0.20 -36.79 96.43
C LEU A 322 -1.44 -36.64 95.53
N VAL A 323 -2.64 -36.63 96.11
CA VAL A 323 -3.89 -36.44 95.36
C VAL A 323 -3.94 -35.05 94.73
N ASN A 324 -3.54 -34.01 95.47
CA ASN A 324 -3.51 -32.64 94.94
C ASN A 324 -2.46 -32.45 93.85
N SER A 325 -1.25 -33.02 94.02
CA SER A 325 -0.22 -32.96 92.98
C SER A 325 -0.60 -33.77 91.75
N ALA A 326 -1.21 -34.94 91.91
CA ALA A 326 -1.73 -35.76 90.82
C ALA A 326 -2.88 -35.05 90.08
N ALA A 327 -3.76 -34.35 90.78
CA ALA A 327 -4.84 -33.56 90.17
C ALA A 327 -4.29 -32.40 89.33
N GLU A 328 -3.22 -31.74 89.78
CA GLU A 328 -2.58 -30.66 89.03
C GLU A 328 -1.80 -31.17 87.81
N LEU A 329 -1.06 -32.27 87.96
CA LEU A 329 -0.42 -33.00 86.84
C LEU A 329 -1.46 -33.47 85.81
N ALA A 330 -2.62 -33.96 86.25
CA ALA A 330 -3.69 -34.38 85.35
C ALA A 330 -4.25 -33.21 84.52
N LYS A 331 -4.39 -32.01 85.11
CA LYS A 331 -4.76 -30.80 84.36
C LYS A 331 -3.69 -30.40 83.34
N GLN A 332 -2.41 -30.44 83.72
CA GLN A 332 -1.31 -30.13 82.82
C GLN A 332 -1.21 -31.13 81.66
N VAL A 333 -1.42 -32.42 81.92
CA VAL A 333 -1.47 -33.45 80.88
C VAL A 333 -2.64 -33.23 79.92
N ALA A 334 -3.83 -32.90 80.45
CA ALA A 334 -5.00 -32.60 79.62
C ALA A 334 -4.76 -31.38 78.71
N ALA A 335 -4.25 -30.28 79.27
CA ALA A 335 -3.93 -29.06 78.52
C ALA A 335 -2.84 -29.30 77.45
N THR A 336 -1.80 -30.08 77.77
CA THR A 336 -0.71 -30.40 76.82
C THR A 336 -1.21 -31.25 75.66
N LYS A 337 -2.10 -32.23 75.92
CA LYS A 337 -2.72 -33.06 74.89
C LYS A 337 -3.65 -32.27 73.97
N GLU A 338 -4.40 -31.31 74.51
CA GLU A 338 -5.30 -30.46 73.72
C GLU A 338 -4.50 -29.55 72.78
N MET A 339 -3.41 -28.96 73.27
CA MET A 339 -2.49 -28.15 72.45
C MET A 339 -1.79 -29.00 71.37
N GLU A 340 -1.33 -30.21 71.70
CA GLU A 340 -0.74 -31.14 70.73
C GLU A 340 -1.76 -31.52 69.63
N ALA A 341 -2.99 -31.86 70.01
CA ALA A 341 -4.05 -32.20 69.06
C ALA A 341 -4.40 -31.01 68.15
N SER A 342 -4.40 -29.77 68.68
CA SER A 342 -4.57 -28.55 67.89
C SER A 342 -3.43 -28.37 66.89
N LYS A 343 -2.17 -28.52 67.35
CA LYS A 343 -0.98 -28.37 66.51
C LYS A 343 -0.87 -29.46 65.44
N LEU A 344 -1.33 -30.67 65.75
CA LEU A 344 -1.40 -31.75 64.76
C LEU A 344 -2.39 -31.42 63.65
N LYS A 345 -3.56 -30.86 63.98
CA LYS A 345 -4.52 -30.38 62.97
C LYS A 345 -3.95 -29.24 62.13
N GLU A 346 -3.31 -28.25 62.77
CA GLU A 346 -2.62 -27.16 62.05
C GLU A 346 -1.57 -27.71 61.08
N LYS A 347 -0.80 -28.73 61.50
CA LYS A 347 0.18 -29.40 60.64
C LYS A 347 -0.48 -30.09 59.44
N THR A 348 -1.54 -30.87 59.66
CA THR A 348 -2.27 -31.55 58.57
C THR A 348 -2.80 -30.54 57.54
N THR A 349 -3.42 -29.44 58.00
CA THR A 349 -3.90 -28.39 57.10
C THR A 349 -2.77 -27.72 56.34
N ALA A 350 -1.64 -27.43 57.00
CA ALA A 350 -0.48 -26.83 56.33
C ALA A 350 0.15 -27.80 55.30
N GLU A 351 0.19 -29.11 55.56
CA GLU A 351 0.65 -30.12 54.61
C GLU A 351 -0.28 -30.23 53.39
N GLU A 352 -1.61 -30.16 53.59
CA GLU A 352 -2.59 -30.09 52.50
C GLU A 352 -2.40 -28.81 51.66
N ASP A 353 -2.14 -27.68 52.29
CA ASP A 353 -1.83 -26.42 51.61
C ASP A 353 -0.53 -26.52 50.78
N VAL A 354 0.52 -27.18 51.29
CA VAL A 354 1.74 -27.44 50.50
C VAL A 354 1.42 -28.23 49.23
N VAL A 355 0.61 -29.30 49.33
CA VAL A 355 0.20 -30.11 48.17
C VAL A 355 -0.60 -29.27 47.17
N LYS A 356 -1.53 -28.44 47.66
CA LYS A 356 -2.33 -27.55 46.82
C LYS A 356 -1.45 -26.53 46.09
N ARG A 357 -0.54 -25.85 46.80
CA ARG A 357 0.37 -24.85 46.21
C ARG A 357 1.36 -25.48 45.25
N THR A 358 1.78 -26.71 45.47
CA THR A 358 2.63 -27.46 44.53
C THR A 358 1.91 -27.69 43.19
N LYS A 359 0.61 -28.05 43.22
CA LYS A 359 -0.20 -28.14 41.99
C LYS A 359 -0.37 -26.80 41.29
N GLU A 360 -0.51 -25.70 42.04
CA GLU A 360 -0.57 -24.35 41.45
C GLU A 360 0.73 -24.00 40.71
N VAL A 361 1.90 -24.43 41.21
CA VAL A 361 3.19 -24.28 40.51
C VAL A 361 3.21 -25.05 39.20
N GLU A 362 2.75 -26.31 39.17
CA GLU A 362 2.68 -27.11 37.94
C GLU A 362 1.78 -26.46 36.88
N VAL A 363 0.62 -25.95 37.30
CA VAL A 363 -0.31 -25.24 36.41
C VAL A 363 0.32 -23.95 35.88
N ALA A 364 0.95 -23.14 36.75
CA ALA A 364 1.62 -21.91 36.35
C ALA A 364 2.80 -22.18 35.40
N GLN A 365 3.57 -23.25 35.64
CA GLN A 365 4.66 -23.67 34.78
C GLN A 365 4.16 -24.09 33.40
N ALA A 366 3.08 -24.88 33.34
CA ALA A 366 2.46 -25.26 32.07
C ALA A 366 1.92 -24.05 31.29
N ALA A 367 1.30 -23.09 31.99
CA ALA A 367 0.82 -21.84 31.40
C ALA A 367 1.96 -20.97 30.85
N LEU A 368 3.10 -20.90 31.56
CA LEU A 368 4.30 -20.20 31.09
C LEU A 368 4.86 -20.84 29.82
N THR A 369 5.02 -22.17 29.81
CA THR A 369 5.51 -22.92 28.64
C THR A 369 4.57 -22.73 27.44
N ALA A 370 3.26 -22.77 27.64
CA ALA A 370 2.28 -22.53 26.57
C ALA A 370 2.38 -21.10 26.02
N ALA A 371 2.49 -20.09 26.89
CA ALA A 371 2.64 -18.70 26.49
C ALA A 371 3.95 -18.45 25.71
N GLN A 372 5.05 -19.09 26.10
CA GLN A 372 6.33 -19.02 25.38
C GLN A 372 6.20 -19.58 23.96
N LYS A 373 5.50 -20.71 23.77
CA LYS A 373 5.24 -21.30 22.45
C LYS A 373 4.37 -20.39 21.56
N GLU A 374 3.40 -19.69 22.14
CA GLU A 374 2.59 -18.70 21.42
C GLU A 374 3.42 -17.50 20.96
N VAL A 375 4.40 -17.05 21.77
CA VAL A 375 5.36 -16.01 21.37
C VAL A 375 6.22 -16.49 20.20
N GLU A 376 6.76 -17.70 20.24
CA GLU A 376 7.53 -18.27 19.13
C GLU A 376 6.71 -18.29 17.83
N THR A 377 5.47 -18.76 17.91
CA THR A 377 4.55 -18.84 16.76
C THR A 377 4.23 -17.44 16.20
N SER A 378 3.96 -16.47 17.07
CA SER A 378 3.67 -15.09 16.68
C SER A 378 4.90 -14.39 16.10
N THR A 379 6.10 -14.70 16.60
CA THR A 379 7.37 -14.17 16.08
C THR A 379 7.67 -14.72 14.69
N ALA A 380 7.40 -16.01 14.45
CA ALA A 380 7.49 -16.61 13.12
C ALA A 380 6.49 -15.95 12.14
N ALA A 381 5.25 -15.69 12.59
CA ALA A 381 4.26 -14.98 11.79
C ALA A 381 4.69 -13.53 11.47
N LYS A 382 5.27 -12.81 12.44
CA LYS A 382 5.85 -11.48 12.19
C LYS A 382 6.97 -11.54 11.15
N THR A 383 7.88 -12.51 11.27
CA THR A 383 8.97 -12.70 10.31
C THR A 383 8.43 -12.96 8.90
N ALA A 384 7.37 -13.76 8.78
CA ALA A 384 6.71 -14.00 7.50
C ALA A 384 6.03 -12.73 6.94
N ALA A 385 5.41 -11.91 7.81
CA ALA A 385 4.83 -10.63 7.42
C ALA A 385 5.91 -9.63 6.95
N ASP A 386 7.05 -9.56 7.65
CA ASP A 386 8.20 -8.73 7.27
C ASP A 386 8.75 -9.16 5.89
N ALA A 387 8.89 -10.46 5.67
CA ALA A 387 9.30 -11.00 4.36
C ALA A 387 8.28 -10.67 3.26
N ALA A 388 6.99 -10.75 3.55
CA ALA A 388 5.93 -10.39 2.62
C ALA A 388 5.91 -8.88 2.30
N LEU A 389 6.18 -8.01 3.27
CA LEU A 389 6.35 -6.58 3.06
C LEU A 389 7.54 -6.31 2.13
N LYS A 390 8.69 -6.91 2.39
CA LYS A 390 9.86 -6.75 1.52
C LYS A 390 9.58 -7.21 0.09
N ALA A 391 8.94 -8.37 -0.07
CA ALA A 391 8.53 -8.86 -1.39
C ALA A 391 7.51 -7.93 -2.07
N ALA A 392 6.59 -7.33 -1.31
CA ALA A 392 5.64 -6.35 -1.83
C ALA A 392 6.32 -5.03 -2.24
N GLU A 393 7.27 -4.53 -1.46
CA GLU A 393 8.08 -3.35 -1.79
C GLU A 393 8.88 -3.61 -3.07
N ASP A 394 9.55 -4.76 -3.18
CA ASP A 394 10.29 -5.15 -4.38
C ASP A 394 9.37 -5.28 -5.61
N ALA A 395 8.18 -5.86 -5.44
CA ALA A 395 7.20 -6.03 -6.52
C ALA A 395 6.52 -4.71 -6.96
N THR A 396 6.49 -3.70 -6.08
CA THR A 396 5.87 -2.39 -6.36
C THR A 396 6.86 -1.32 -6.79
N LYS A 397 8.15 -1.67 -6.93
CA LYS A 397 9.17 -0.78 -7.49
C LYS A 397 8.72 -0.23 -8.86
N PRO A 398 8.86 1.08 -9.10
CA PRO A 398 8.54 1.66 -10.39
C PRO A 398 9.42 1.05 -11.47
N ASN A 399 8.80 0.52 -12.51
CA ASN A 399 9.50 0.10 -13.72
C ASN A 399 9.19 1.07 -14.85
N PRO A 400 10.19 1.48 -15.65
CA PRO A 400 9.94 2.31 -16.81
C PRO A 400 9.14 1.50 -17.83
N VAL A 401 7.90 1.92 -18.08
CA VAL A 401 7.04 1.36 -19.12
C VAL A 401 6.89 2.41 -20.20
N ASN A 402 7.10 2.00 -21.46
CA ASN A 402 6.85 2.87 -22.60
C ASN A 402 5.35 3.05 -22.80
N VAL A 403 4.85 4.22 -22.43
CA VAL A 403 3.48 4.63 -22.67
C VAL A 403 3.42 5.31 -24.03
N ARG A 404 2.40 4.94 -24.82
CA ARG A 404 2.09 5.57 -26.11
C ARG A 404 0.78 6.32 -25.98
N VAL A 405 0.81 7.59 -26.35
CA VAL A 405 -0.36 8.47 -26.34
C VAL A 405 -0.57 8.98 -27.75
N ILE A 406 -1.81 9.05 -28.19
CA ILE A 406 -2.17 9.57 -29.51
C ILE A 406 -2.90 10.89 -29.29
N SER A 407 -2.55 11.91 -30.09
CA SER A 407 -3.22 13.20 -30.08
C SER A 407 -4.65 13.10 -30.58
N GLU A 408 -5.39 14.19 -30.42
CA GLU A 408 -6.60 14.37 -31.20
C GLU A 408 -6.28 14.46 -32.71
N PRO A 409 -7.20 14.03 -33.59
CA PRO A 409 -7.08 14.12 -35.04
C PRO A 409 -6.87 15.54 -35.56
N LEU A 410 -5.94 15.70 -36.51
CA LEU A 410 -5.80 16.86 -37.38
C LEU A 410 -6.36 16.52 -38.77
N VAL A 411 -7.43 17.19 -39.19
CA VAL A 411 -7.96 17.05 -40.55
C VAL A 411 -7.24 18.02 -41.47
N LEU A 412 -6.58 17.50 -42.50
CA LEU A 412 -5.81 18.27 -43.45
C LEU A 412 -6.37 18.13 -44.85
N THR A 413 -6.67 19.25 -45.51
CA THR A 413 -6.97 19.30 -46.94
C THR A 413 -5.76 19.83 -47.70
N ILE A 414 -5.31 19.06 -48.69
CA ILE A 414 -4.27 19.46 -49.63
C ILE A 414 -4.93 19.87 -50.94
N HIS A 415 -4.62 21.07 -51.42
CA HIS A 415 -5.11 21.62 -52.67
C HIS A 415 -3.98 21.77 -53.70
N ALA A 416 -4.36 21.82 -54.98
CA ALA A 416 -3.43 22.18 -56.04
C ALA A 416 -2.88 23.60 -55.82
N GLY A 417 -1.56 23.77 -55.99
CA GLY A 417 -0.90 25.07 -55.86
C GLY A 417 -1.07 25.95 -57.12
N PRO A 418 -1.19 27.29 -56.99
CA PRO A 418 -1.34 28.18 -58.14
C PRO A 418 -0.05 28.41 -58.92
N ALA A 419 1.11 28.20 -58.28
CA ALA A 419 2.43 28.41 -58.87
C ALA A 419 3.48 27.57 -58.12
N LYS A 420 4.69 27.54 -58.65
CA LYS A 420 5.90 27.08 -57.97
C LYS A 420 6.87 28.23 -57.85
N LEU A 421 7.48 28.38 -56.69
CA LEU A 421 8.46 29.42 -56.42
C LEU A 421 9.89 28.86 -56.48
N ALA A 422 10.82 29.71 -56.90
CA ALA A 422 12.25 29.49 -56.73
C ALA A 422 12.90 30.78 -56.22
N ALA A 423 13.64 30.68 -55.13
CA ALA A 423 14.38 31.79 -54.54
C ALA A 423 15.58 31.25 -53.77
N ALA A 424 16.65 32.03 -53.71
CA ALA A 424 17.82 31.75 -52.88
C ALA A 424 18.33 33.07 -52.31
N ILE A 425 18.74 33.06 -51.04
CA ILE A 425 19.42 34.21 -50.44
C ILE A 425 20.82 34.31 -51.05
N PRO A 426 21.22 35.46 -51.63
CA PRO A 426 22.59 35.70 -52.07
C PRO A 426 23.59 35.33 -50.98
N ASP A 427 24.63 34.56 -51.33
CA ASP A 427 25.67 34.05 -50.42
C ASP A 427 25.17 33.22 -49.22
N GLY A 428 23.87 32.93 -49.13
CA GLY A 428 23.24 32.17 -48.04
C GLY A 428 23.23 32.88 -46.68
N ALA A 429 23.63 34.15 -46.61
CA ALA A 429 23.74 34.91 -45.36
C ALA A 429 23.38 36.39 -45.53
N ILE A 430 22.92 37.01 -44.44
CA ILE A 430 22.59 38.44 -44.36
C ILE A 430 23.37 39.03 -43.18
N LYS A 431 24.13 40.10 -43.42
CA LYS A 431 24.83 40.84 -42.36
C LYS A 431 23.84 41.65 -41.53
N ARG A 432 24.11 41.81 -40.23
CA ARG A 432 23.31 42.70 -39.37
C ARG A 432 23.28 44.12 -39.93
N GLY A 433 22.09 44.73 -39.87
CA GLY A 433 21.83 46.06 -40.41
C GLY A 433 21.82 46.15 -41.94
N ALA A 434 22.07 45.04 -42.67
CA ALA A 434 22.05 45.03 -44.13
C ALA A 434 20.68 44.62 -44.69
N ALA A 435 20.41 45.11 -45.90
CA ALA A 435 19.29 44.70 -46.73
C ALA A 435 19.82 43.95 -47.96
N VAL A 436 19.21 42.81 -48.28
CA VAL A 436 19.60 41.95 -49.40
C VAL A 436 18.41 41.77 -50.34
N PRO A 437 18.54 42.11 -51.64
CA PRO A 437 17.50 41.85 -52.62
C PRO A 437 17.45 40.37 -52.98
N VAL A 438 16.32 39.71 -52.73
CA VAL A 438 16.09 38.31 -53.06
C VAL A 438 15.20 38.23 -54.29
N LYS A 439 15.76 37.71 -55.38
CA LYS A 439 15.01 37.45 -56.60
C LYS A 439 14.17 36.19 -56.43
N VAL A 440 12.86 36.34 -56.62
CA VAL A 440 11.87 35.26 -56.52
C VAL A 440 11.29 35.02 -57.90
N THR A 441 11.52 33.83 -58.45
CA THR A 441 10.94 33.39 -59.72
C THR A 441 9.62 32.66 -59.44
N VAL A 442 8.58 33.04 -60.19
CA VAL A 442 7.21 32.51 -60.08
C VAL A 442 6.86 31.75 -61.35
N THR A 443 6.80 30.43 -61.24
CA THR A 443 6.32 29.55 -62.32
C THR A 443 4.85 29.23 -62.10
N ARG A 444 3.95 29.95 -62.78
CA ARG A 444 2.49 29.75 -62.67
C ARG A 444 2.07 28.37 -63.16
N LYS A 445 1.05 27.79 -62.53
CA LYS A 445 0.53 26.43 -62.78
C LYS A 445 -1.00 26.43 -62.75
N ASN A 446 -1.58 25.31 -63.20
CA ASN A 446 -3.03 25.05 -63.07
C ASN A 446 -3.91 26.19 -63.60
N ASN A 447 -3.46 26.83 -64.70
CA ASN A 447 -4.11 27.97 -65.36
C ASN A 447 -4.30 29.22 -64.49
N PHE A 448 -3.49 29.38 -63.43
CA PHE A 448 -3.47 30.61 -62.66
C PHE A 448 -2.87 31.76 -63.48
N ALA A 449 -3.59 32.89 -63.56
CA ALA A 449 -3.19 34.11 -64.28
C ALA A 449 -3.35 35.37 -63.43
N GLY A 450 -3.43 35.23 -62.11
CA GLY A 450 -3.59 36.34 -61.17
C GLY A 450 -2.27 36.98 -60.75
N VAL A 451 -2.40 38.09 -60.00
CA VAL A 451 -1.31 38.73 -59.26
C VAL A 451 -0.92 37.84 -58.08
N MET A 452 0.38 37.76 -57.77
CA MET A 452 0.86 37.09 -56.55
C MET A 452 1.55 38.08 -55.62
N LYS A 453 1.12 38.13 -54.37
CA LYS A 453 1.75 38.94 -53.33
C LYS A 453 2.80 38.12 -52.58
N LEU A 454 4.06 38.49 -52.74
CA LEU A 454 5.22 37.93 -52.04
C LEU A 454 5.33 38.52 -50.65
N SER A 455 5.62 37.68 -49.66
CA SER A 455 5.84 38.08 -48.26
C SER A 455 6.86 37.16 -47.61
N LEU A 456 7.64 37.70 -46.67
CA LEU A 456 8.51 36.90 -45.81
C LEU A 456 7.70 36.38 -44.62
N VAL A 457 7.67 35.06 -44.43
CA VAL A 457 7.01 34.44 -43.28
C VAL A 457 8.07 33.86 -42.36
N LEU A 458 8.08 34.37 -41.12
CA LEU A 458 8.98 33.93 -40.06
C LEU A 458 8.25 32.97 -39.12
N PRO A 459 8.92 31.93 -38.59
CA PRO A 459 8.37 31.12 -37.52
C PRO A 459 8.33 31.90 -36.20
N ASP A 460 7.46 31.48 -35.29
CA ASP A 460 7.36 32.08 -33.95
C ASP A 460 8.71 32.08 -33.22
N GLY A 461 9.04 33.21 -32.59
CA GLY A 461 10.30 33.40 -31.86
C GLY A 461 11.48 33.88 -32.71
N VAL A 462 11.35 33.93 -34.05
CA VAL A 462 12.34 34.58 -34.91
C VAL A 462 12.02 36.06 -35.05
N ALA A 463 12.96 36.92 -34.63
CA ALA A 463 12.86 38.36 -34.69
C ALA A 463 14.06 38.97 -35.43
N GLY A 464 13.94 40.24 -35.84
CA GLY A 464 15.03 40.98 -36.47
C GLY A 464 15.18 40.78 -37.97
N LEU A 465 14.26 40.07 -38.64
CA LEU A 465 14.13 40.07 -40.10
C LEU A 465 12.82 40.76 -40.51
N THR A 466 12.87 41.55 -41.56
CA THR A 466 11.69 42.21 -42.14
C THR A 466 11.80 42.25 -43.65
N ALA A 467 10.66 42.27 -44.33
CA ALA A 467 10.56 42.52 -45.76
C ALA A 467 9.19 43.11 -46.08
N ASP A 468 9.17 44.20 -46.84
CA ASP A 468 7.90 44.76 -47.32
C ASP A 468 7.28 43.84 -48.39
N PRO A 469 5.97 43.57 -48.35
CA PRO A 469 5.34 42.73 -49.37
C PRO A 469 5.48 43.30 -50.78
N VAL A 470 5.69 42.42 -51.76
CA VAL A 470 5.88 42.80 -53.17
C VAL A 470 4.88 42.07 -54.06
N ASP A 471 4.19 42.81 -54.93
CA ASP A 471 3.27 42.23 -55.90
C ASP A 471 4.01 41.84 -57.19
N VAL A 472 3.77 40.62 -57.65
CA VAL A 472 4.18 40.12 -58.96
C VAL A 472 2.95 40.12 -59.87
N ALA A 473 2.91 41.08 -60.79
CA ALA A 473 1.82 41.24 -61.75
C ALA A 473 1.64 39.98 -62.63
N ALA A 474 0.43 39.78 -63.16
CA ALA A 474 0.02 38.57 -63.89
C ALA A 474 0.92 38.20 -65.09
N ASP A 475 1.50 39.21 -65.74
CA ASP A 475 2.40 39.10 -66.90
C ASP A 475 3.88 38.95 -66.51
N GLN A 476 4.23 39.17 -65.23
CA GLN A 476 5.59 39.10 -64.73
C GLN A 476 5.90 37.72 -64.15
N ALA A 477 7.09 37.19 -64.43
CA ALA A 477 7.56 35.90 -63.92
C ALA A 477 8.51 36.04 -62.71
N GLU A 478 8.88 37.26 -62.34
CA GLU A 478 9.90 37.53 -61.33
C GLU A 478 9.47 38.71 -60.46
N GLY A 479 9.75 38.61 -59.15
CA GLY A 479 9.64 39.69 -58.19
C GLY A 479 10.91 39.78 -57.36
N THR A 480 11.28 40.98 -56.89
CA THR A 480 12.44 41.15 -56.01
C THR A 480 11.95 41.54 -54.62
N LEU A 481 12.10 40.64 -53.65
CA LEU A 481 11.75 40.86 -52.24
C LEU A 481 13.01 41.29 -51.48
N THR A 482 13.02 42.49 -50.92
CA THR A 482 14.18 42.96 -50.14
C THR A 482 14.03 42.53 -48.69
N ILE A 483 14.95 41.67 -48.22
CA ILE A 483 14.96 41.20 -46.83
C ILE A 483 16.01 41.99 -46.06
N THR A 484 15.58 42.60 -44.95
CA THR A 484 16.43 43.42 -44.08
C THR A 484 16.64 42.72 -42.74
N ALA A 485 17.91 42.58 -42.33
CA ALA A 485 18.27 42.17 -40.98
C ALA A 485 18.51 43.40 -40.11
N ALA A 486 17.84 43.46 -38.95
CA ALA A 486 18.06 44.51 -37.96
C ALA A 486 19.50 44.47 -37.41
N ALA A 487 20.00 45.61 -36.91
CA ALA A 487 21.35 45.70 -36.37
C ALA A 487 21.58 44.82 -35.12
N ASP A 488 20.50 44.48 -34.42
CA ASP A 488 20.48 43.64 -33.22
C ASP A 488 19.94 42.21 -33.48
N ALA A 489 19.65 41.86 -34.74
CA ALA A 489 19.03 40.58 -35.10
C ALA A 489 19.89 39.38 -34.63
N PRO A 490 19.36 38.37 -33.93
CA PRO A 490 20.16 37.27 -33.38
C PRO A 490 21.06 36.59 -34.43
N LEU A 491 22.35 36.39 -34.12
CA LEU A 491 23.29 35.71 -35.01
C LEU A 491 22.98 34.21 -35.09
N GLY A 492 23.23 33.61 -36.25
CA GLY A 492 23.10 32.16 -36.45
C GLY A 492 22.18 31.78 -37.61
N ASP A 493 21.96 30.47 -37.75
CA ASP A 493 21.09 29.91 -38.77
C ASP A 493 19.62 29.98 -38.34
N LEU A 494 18.76 30.42 -39.25
CA LEU A 494 17.32 30.49 -39.04
C LEU A 494 16.63 29.35 -39.79
N ALA A 495 15.99 28.47 -39.04
CA ALA A 495 15.20 27.37 -39.61
C ALA A 495 13.78 27.83 -39.97
N ASN A 496 13.14 27.11 -40.89
CA ASN A 496 11.72 27.25 -41.24
C ASN A 496 11.30 28.64 -41.76
N VAL A 497 12.23 29.46 -42.26
CA VAL A 497 11.90 30.72 -42.95
C VAL A 497 11.46 30.41 -44.39
N VAL A 498 10.34 30.99 -44.82
CA VAL A 498 9.84 30.86 -46.19
C VAL A 498 9.50 32.21 -46.79
N ILE A 499 9.66 32.32 -48.10
CA ILE A 499 8.99 33.34 -48.89
C ILE A 499 7.68 32.75 -49.38
N ARG A 500 6.57 33.39 -49.01
CA ARG A 500 5.21 32.98 -49.38
C ARG A 500 4.65 33.88 -50.45
N ALA A 501 4.17 33.28 -51.52
CA ALA A 501 3.37 33.96 -52.53
C ALA A 501 1.89 33.62 -52.30
N THR A 502 1.05 34.66 -52.21
CA THR A 502 -0.41 34.52 -52.00
C THR A 502 -1.17 35.09 -53.20
N GLY A 503 -2.31 34.47 -53.53
CA GLY A 503 -3.21 34.96 -54.58
C GLY A 503 -4.53 34.18 -54.61
N ASP A 504 -5.56 34.76 -55.21
CA ASP A 504 -6.87 34.11 -55.33
C ASP A 504 -6.88 33.06 -56.44
N PHE A 505 -7.10 31.79 -56.08
CA PHE A 505 -7.11 30.67 -57.01
C PHE A 505 -8.24 29.70 -56.70
N SER A 506 -9.03 29.32 -57.71
CA SER A 506 -10.20 28.44 -57.57
C SER A 506 -11.21 28.93 -56.51
N GLY A 507 -11.41 30.25 -56.39
CA GLY A 507 -12.37 30.85 -55.47
C GLY A 507 -11.92 30.88 -54.00
N ARG A 508 -10.64 30.61 -53.71
CA ARG A 508 -10.04 30.70 -52.37
C ARG A 508 -8.74 31.48 -52.38
N ALA A 509 -8.35 32.03 -51.23
CA ALA A 509 -6.98 32.48 -51.02
C ALA A 509 -6.04 31.25 -51.04
N ALA A 510 -5.12 31.21 -51.99
CA ALA A 510 -4.14 30.16 -52.14
C ALA A 510 -2.73 30.70 -51.90
N SER A 511 -1.86 29.82 -51.43
CA SER A 511 -0.47 30.12 -51.15
C SER A 511 0.45 29.01 -51.65
N THR A 512 1.66 29.41 -52.02
CA THR A 512 2.82 28.53 -52.22
C THR A 512 4.03 29.19 -51.59
N ASP A 513 4.91 28.36 -51.04
CA ASP A 513 6.08 28.75 -50.27
C ASP A 513 7.35 28.25 -50.97
N VAL A 514 8.43 29.00 -50.82
CA VAL A 514 9.80 28.49 -51.04
C VAL A 514 10.59 28.59 -49.75
N PRO A 515 11.08 27.47 -49.19
CA PRO A 515 12.03 27.49 -48.09
C PRO A 515 13.31 28.20 -48.49
N VAL A 516 13.76 29.14 -47.66
CA VAL A 516 15.02 29.85 -47.85
C VAL A 516 15.92 29.60 -46.64
N ALA A 517 17.14 29.13 -46.89
CA ALA A 517 18.16 29.03 -45.85
C ALA A 517 18.68 30.44 -45.57
N VAL A 518 18.44 30.94 -44.35
CA VAL A 518 18.86 32.27 -43.94
C VAL A 518 19.83 32.13 -42.78
N LYS A 519 21.03 32.70 -42.91
CA LYS A 519 21.99 32.84 -41.81
C LYS A 519 22.24 34.32 -41.52
N ILE A 520 22.12 34.73 -40.26
CA ILE A 520 22.49 36.08 -39.84
C ILE A 520 23.94 36.05 -39.38
N VAL A 521 24.76 36.90 -40.00
CA VAL A 521 26.17 37.09 -39.70
C VAL A 521 26.44 38.52 -39.24
N GLU A 522 27.62 38.76 -38.67
CA GLU A 522 28.04 40.06 -38.18
C GLU A 522 28.09 41.14 -39.28
#